data_AF-A0A2V8I8M0-F1
#
_entry.id   AF-A0A2V8I8M0-F1
#
_cell.length_a   1.000
_cell.length_b   1.000
_cell.length_c   1.000
_cell.angle_alpha   90.00
_cell.angle_beta   90.00
_cell.angle_gamma   90.00
#
_symmetry.space_group_name_H-M   'P 1'
#
loop_
_entity.id
_entity.type
_entity.pdbx_description
1 polymer ?
#
loop_
_entity_poly.entity_id
_entity_poly.type
_entity_poly.pdbx_seq_one_letter_code
_entity_poly.pdbx_strand_id
1 'polypeptide(L)' 'MKYPAPIKENMYFAIETFAGHPYLEMTTRLEENVLVTANGPVVFTRMEHMEEAMK' A
#
# COMPACT_ATOMS: atom_id res chain seq x y z
N MET A 1 17.67 -16.23 -2.47
CA MET A 1 16.95 -15.35 -3.43
C MET A 1 17.82 -14.12 -3.68
N LYS A 2 17.95 -13.67 -4.94
CA LYS A 2 18.66 -12.42 -5.27
C LYS A 2 17.61 -11.34 -5.50
N TYR A 3 17.59 -10.34 -4.63
CA TYR A 3 16.69 -9.19 -4.72
C TYR A 3 17.42 -7.97 -5.28
N PRO A 4 16.72 -7.03 -5.95
CA PRO A 4 15.28 -7.07 -6.26
C PRO A 4 14.94 -8.07 -7.38
N ALA A 5 13.80 -8.75 -7.26
CA ALA A 5 13.25 -9.58 -8.33
C ALA A 5 12.39 -8.69 -9.25
N PRO A 6 12.37 -8.93 -10.57
CA PRO A 6 11.48 -8.21 -11.47
C PRO A 6 10.00 -8.41 -11.08
N ILE A 7 9.22 -7.32 -11.10
CA ILE A 7 7.77 -7.36 -10.95
C ILE A 7 7.17 -7.98 -12.22
N LYS A 8 6.21 -8.90 -12.05
CA LYS A 8 5.56 -9.63 -13.15
C LYS A 8 4.04 -9.61 -12.99
N GLU A 9 3.34 -9.78 -14.11
CA GLU A 9 1.89 -9.96 -14.11
C GLU A 9 1.46 -11.12 -13.20
N ASN A 10 0.30 -10.98 -12.56
CA ASN A 10 -0.25 -11.88 -11.53
C ASN A 10 0.51 -11.94 -10.20
N MET A 11 1.51 -11.08 -9.99
CA MET A 11 2.00 -10.82 -8.64
C MET A 11 0.99 -9.97 -7.87
N TYR A 12 0.87 -10.26 -6.58
CA TYR A 12 -0.01 -9.54 -5.66
C TYR A 12 0.85 -8.96 -4.53
N PHE A 13 0.72 -7.66 -4.29
CA PHE A 13 1.52 -6.93 -3.31
C PHE A 13 0.61 -6.22 -2.32
N ALA A 14 1.01 -6.22 -1.05
CA ALA A 14 0.63 -5.17 -0.12
C ALA A 14 1.55 -3.96 -0.38
N ILE A 15 0.96 -2.81 -0.65
CA ILE A 15 1.66 -1.53 -0.72
C ILE A 15 1.36 -0.79 0.57
N GLU A 16 2.40 -0.43 1.30
CA GLU A 16 2.28 0.10 2.64
C GLU A 16 2.94 1.47 2.75
N THR A 17 2.37 2.33 3.58
CA THR A 17 3.01 3.55 4.05
C THR A 17 2.82 3.69 5.54
N PHE A 18 3.79 4.33 6.19
CA PHE A 18 3.77 4.65 7.61
C PHE A 18 4.10 6.12 7.80
N ALA A 19 3.25 6.83 8.53
CA ALA A 19 3.44 8.20 8.95
C ALA A 19 3.55 8.25 10.47
N GLY A 20 4.75 8.57 10.95
CA GLY A 20 5.04 8.71 12.37
C GLY A 20 6.45 9.24 12.61
N HIS A 21 6.67 9.84 13.78
CA HIS A 21 7.96 10.30 14.28
C HIS A 21 7.99 10.19 15.81
N PRO A 22 9.16 10.28 16.47
CA PRO A 22 9.23 10.18 17.93
C PRO A 22 8.30 11.17 18.63
N TYR A 23 7.72 10.72 19.74
CA TYR A 23 6.83 11.48 20.63
C TYR A 23 5.45 11.88 20.06
N LEU A 24 5.08 11.39 18.88
CA LEU A 24 3.68 11.45 18.43
C LEU A 24 2.81 10.51 19.29
N GLU A 25 1.67 11.01 19.76
CA GLU A 25 0.70 10.22 20.52
C GLU A 25 -0.02 9.18 19.66
N MET A 26 -0.12 9.43 18.34
CA MET A 26 -0.74 8.55 17.38
C MET A 26 0.03 8.56 16.07
N THR A 27 0.13 7.41 15.43
CA THR A 27 0.75 7.23 14.11
C THR A 27 -0.24 6.58 13.17
N THR A 28 -0.04 6.75 11.86
CA THR A 28 -0.91 6.17 10.84
C THR A 28 -0.13 5.19 9.98
N ARG A 29 -0.70 4.01 9.74
CA ARG A 29 -0.25 3.09 8.68
C ARG A 29 -1.42 2.83 7.74
N LEU A 30 -1.16 2.98 6.45
CA LEU A 30 -2.12 2.59 5.41
C LEU A 30 -1.52 1.46 4.59
N GLU A 31 -2.38 0.57 4.12
CA GLU A 31 -2.01 -0.58 3.31
C GLU A 31 -3.08 -0.84 2.24
N GLU A 32 -2.62 -0.99 1.00
CA GLU A 32 -3.46 -1.28 -0.16
C GLU A 32 -2.99 -2.58 -0.81
N ASN A 33 -3.93 -3.48 -1.10
CA ASN A 33 -3.63 -4.68 -1.86
C ASN A 33 -3.73 -4.41 -3.37
N VAL A 34 -2.70 -4.76 -4.12
CA VAL A 34 -2.59 -4.46 -5.54
C VAL A 34 -2.21 -5.70 -6.35
N LEU A 35 -2.99 -5.96 -7.39
CA LEU A 35 -2.67 -6.93 -8.44
C LEU A 35 -1.90 -6.25 -9.56
N VAL A 36 -0.77 -6.82 -9.95
CA VAL A 36 -0.02 -6.38 -11.15
C VAL A 36 -0.67 -6.96 -12.39
N THR A 37 -1.08 -6.10 -13.33
CA THR A 37 -1.61 -6.48 -14.65
C THR A 37 -0.77 -5.89 -15.77
N ALA A 38 -0.94 -6.39 -17.00
CA ALA A 38 -0.29 -5.82 -18.19
C ALA A 38 -0.61 -4.33 -18.43
N ASN A 39 -1.75 -3.83 -17.91
CA ASN A 39 -2.21 -2.44 -18.11
C ASN A 39 -1.91 -1.54 -16.90
N GLY A 40 -1.16 -2.03 -15.93
CA GLY A 40 -0.85 -1.34 -14.68
C GLY A 40 -1.44 -2.03 -13.43
N PRO A 41 -1.20 -1.45 -12.24
CA PRO A 41 -1.71 -1.99 -10.98
C PRO A 41 -3.23 -1.83 -10.87
N VAL A 42 -3.91 -2.85 -10.34
CA VAL A 42 -5.32 -2.80 -9.95
C VAL A 42 -5.41 -2.91 -8.43
N VAL A 43 -6.04 -1.93 -7.79
CA VAL A 43 -6.26 -1.92 -6.32
C VAL A 43 -7.47 -2.81 -5.99
N PHE A 44 -7.27 -3.75 -5.08
CA PHE A 44 -8.28 -4.71 -4.62
C PHE A 44 -8.81 -4.39 -3.22
N THR A 45 -8.09 -3.60 -2.43
CA THR A 45 -8.63 -3.06 -1.19
C THR A 45 -9.76 -2.08 -1.54
N ARG A 46 -10.92 -2.26 -0.92
CA ARG A 46 -12.13 -1.45 -1.15
C ARG A 46 -12.60 -0.73 0.10
N MET A 47 -11.80 -0.78 1.17
CA MET A 47 -12.08 -0.05 2.39
C MET A 47 -11.80 1.43 2.16
N GLU A 48 -12.78 2.27 2.46
CA GLU A 48 -12.62 3.72 2.34
C GLU A 48 -11.64 4.24 3.40
N HIS A 49 -10.83 5.22 3.03
CA HIS A 49 -10.02 5.96 4.01
C HIS A 49 -10.94 6.83 4.87
N MET A 50 -10.53 7.05 6.12
CA MET A 50 -11.29 7.90 7.04
C MET A 50 -11.34 9.33 6.49
N GLU A 51 -12.52 9.80 6.09
CA GLU A 51 -12.72 11.13 5.49
C GLU A 51 -12.14 12.26 6.35
N GLU A 52 -12.27 12.14 7.67
CA GLU A 52 -11.77 13.08 8.66
C GLU A 52 -10.24 13.26 8.63
N ALA A 53 -9.51 12.25 8.14
CA ALA A 53 -8.05 12.22 8.07
C ALA A 53 -7.49 12.67 6.71
N MET A 54 -8.35 13.04 5.75
CA MET A 54 -7.97 13.38 4.37
C MET A 54 -7.78 14.90 4.12
N LYS A 55 -7.69 15.70 5.20
CA LYS A 55 -7.57 17.16 5.16
C LYS A 55 -6.15 17.67 5.38
#